data_AF-A0A522PTS5-F1
#
_entry.id   AF-A0A522PTS5-F1
#
_cell.length_a   1.000
_cell.length_b   1.000
_cell.length_c   1.000
_cell.angle_alpha   90.00
_cell.angle_beta   90.00
_cell.angle_gamma   90.00
#
_symmetry.space_group_name_H-M   'P 1'
#
loop_
_entity.id
_entity.type
_entity.pdbx_description
1 polymer ?
#
loop_
_entity_poly.entity_id
_entity_poly.type
_entity_poly.pdbx_seq_one_letter_code
_entity_poly.pdbx_strand_id
1 'polypeptide(L)'
;MSRQIKTTIPFRISLDEATLIRLGLLRLIIAHRQWREQGSSVIPPGQCISISIPGRKDVGEFSSECQSTVLHVVAVATNDFNSQSRRLQLDPIELAACILGVRVTEMMARHGHLEPRPANYKARCRRLVRKLERLRKRAKRAYVCVYGKRAFAEASHQWQQYVRFARSFFLFCSCNRTLLPDPSGRRRRKLIQDEWIQFFRQELPDRGLDVPPEAELRKLIQRSLRLSRRFIRRHGQSTVHNNPDLLHDRMVNYIVRRCQRKKSSAVKKKRNSTMRRNQHEKSKEVEQD
;
A
#
# COMPACT_ATOMS: atom_id res chain seq x y z
N MET A 1 -51.24 2.36 -16.99
CA MET A 1 -49.81 2.03 -17.16
C MET A 1 -48.95 3.19 -16.68
N SER A 2 -48.42 3.11 -15.46
CA SER A 2 -47.55 4.15 -14.88
C SER A 2 -46.24 4.21 -15.66
N ARG A 3 -45.95 5.33 -16.34
CA ARG A 3 -44.63 5.59 -16.93
C ARG A 3 -43.61 5.55 -15.80
N GLN A 4 -42.86 4.44 -15.68
CA GLN A 4 -41.70 4.39 -14.80
C GLN A 4 -40.77 5.53 -15.20
N ILE A 5 -40.65 6.54 -14.34
CA ILE A 5 -39.79 7.68 -14.58
C ILE A 5 -38.34 7.18 -14.48
N LYS A 6 -37.76 6.85 -15.63
CA LYS A 6 -36.39 6.37 -15.71
C LYS A 6 -35.45 7.54 -15.46
N THR A 7 -34.82 7.55 -14.28
CA THR A 7 -33.72 8.49 -13.93
C THR A 7 -32.37 8.10 -14.53
N THR A 8 -32.33 6.97 -15.22
CA THR A 8 -31.15 6.45 -15.90
C THR A 8 -30.91 7.15 -17.23
N ILE A 9 -29.65 7.41 -17.56
CA ILE A 9 -29.28 7.96 -18.87
C ILE A 9 -28.73 6.82 -19.74
N PRO A 10 -29.19 6.68 -21.00
CA PRO A 10 -28.63 5.70 -21.91
C PRO A 10 -27.22 6.11 -22.38
N PHE A 11 -26.25 5.19 -22.31
CA PHE A 11 -24.91 5.42 -22.86
C PHE A 11 -24.25 4.11 -23.32
N ARG A 12 -23.16 4.24 -24.08
CA ARG A 12 -22.39 3.11 -24.59
C ARG A 12 -21.07 2.96 -23.84
N ILE A 13 -20.74 1.74 -23.46
CA ILE A 13 -19.44 1.32 -22.95
C ILE A 13 -18.87 0.29 -23.92
N SER A 14 -17.59 0.39 -24.26
CA SER A 14 -16.95 -0.65 -25.07
C SER A 14 -16.66 -1.90 -24.23
N LEU A 15 -16.50 -3.06 -24.87
CA LEU A 15 -16.09 -4.30 -24.19
C LEU A 15 -14.81 -4.12 -23.35
N ASP A 16 -13.89 -3.31 -23.86
CA ASP A 16 -12.64 -2.97 -23.20
C ASP A 16 -12.86 -2.16 -21.90
N GLU A 17 -13.70 -1.13 -21.97
CA GLU A 17 -14.06 -0.32 -20.81
C GLU A 17 -14.87 -1.14 -19.77
N ALA A 18 -15.77 -1.99 -20.24
CA ALA A 18 -16.53 -2.94 -19.44
C ALA A 18 -15.62 -3.88 -18.65
N THR A 19 -14.61 -4.44 -19.32
CA THR A 19 -13.61 -5.32 -18.69
C THR A 19 -12.87 -4.60 -17.56
N LEU A 20 -12.48 -3.34 -17.77
CA LEU A 20 -11.82 -2.53 -16.73
C LEU A 20 -12.71 -2.30 -15.52
N ILE A 21 -14.01 -2.06 -15.72
CA ILE A 21 -14.98 -1.90 -14.62
C ILE A 21 -15.13 -3.23 -13.87
N ARG A 22 -15.38 -4.32 -14.63
CA ARG A 22 -15.69 -5.66 -14.10
C ARG A 22 -14.59 -6.19 -13.20
N LEU A 23 -13.33 -6.10 -13.60
CA LEU A 23 -12.20 -6.62 -12.82
C LEU A 23 -12.15 -6.05 -11.39
N GLY A 24 -12.29 -4.73 -11.25
CA GLY A 24 -12.24 -4.08 -9.95
C GLY A 24 -13.47 -4.34 -9.09
N LEU A 25 -14.65 -4.47 -9.71
CA LEU A 25 -15.86 -4.81 -8.96
C LEU A 25 -15.89 -6.28 -8.54
N LEU A 26 -15.40 -7.21 -9.37
CA LEU A 26 -15.22 -8.62 -8.97
C LEU A 26 -14.33 -8.74 -7.75
N ARG A 27 -13.26 -7.94 -7.67
CA ARG A 27 -12.40 -7.89 -6.48
C ARG A 27 -13.17 -7.48 -5.23
N LEU A 28 -14.07 -6.49 -5.33
CA LEU A 28 -14.93 -6.08 -4.21
C LEU A 28 -15.88 -7.21 -3.79
N ILE A 29 -16.48 -7.92 -4.75
CA ILE A 29 -17.40 -9.03 -4.46
C ILE A 29 -16.66 -10.18 -3.76
N ILE A 30 -15.49 -10.56 -4.25
CA ILE A 30 -14.67 -11.61 -3.64
C ILE A 30 -14.29 -11.20 -2.20
N ALA A 31 -13.84 -9.96 -2.00
CA ALA A 31 -13.49 -9.47 -0.68
C ALA A 31 -14.69 -9.42 0.27
N HIS A 32 -15.88 -9.04 -0.20
CA HIS A 32 -17.11 -9.08 0.57
C HIS A 32 -17.49 -10.52 0.98
N ARG A 33 -17.35 -11.51 0.07
CA ARG A 33 -17.59 -12.92 0.39
C ARG A 33 -16.64 -13.41 1.49
N GLN A 34 -15.34 -13.16 1.33
CA GLN A 34 -14.33 -13.51 2.32
C GLN A 34 -14.58 -12.85 3.68
N TRP A 35 -14.96 -11.57 3.68
CA TRP A 35 -15.30 -10.87 4.92
C TRP A 35 -16.54 -11.46 5.61
N ARG A 36 -17.57 -11.85 4.85
CA ARG A 36 -18.75 -12.54 5.42
C ARG A 36 -18.40 -13.92 5.97
N GLU A 37 -17.60 -14.71 5.25
CA GLU A 37 -17.13 -16.04 5.69
C GLU A 37 -16.31 -15.96 6.99
N GLN A 38 -15.59 -14.86 7.21
CA GLN A 38 -14.83 -14.58 8.43
C GLN A 38 -15.70 -14.03 9.59
N GLY A 39 -17.03 -14.12 9.49
CA GLY A 39 -17.94 -13.68 10.55
C GLY A 39 -18.17 -12.17 10.59
N SER A 40 -17.88 -11.45 9.50
CA SER A 40 -18.12 -9.99 9.39
C SER A 40 -17.44 -9.18 10.50
N SER A 41 -16.20 -9.55 10.84
CA SER A 41 -15.43 -8.87 11.90
C SER A 41 -15.49 -7.35 11.75
N VAL A 42 -15.78 -6.68 12.87
CA VAL A 42 -15.85 -5.21 12.98
C VAL A 42 -14.45 -4.59 12.87
N ILE A 43 -13.39 -5.39 13.07
CA ILE A 43 -12.01 -4.91 13.08
C ILE A 43 -11.47 -4.91 11.65
N PRO A 44 -11.07 -3.75 11.09
CA PRO A 44 -10.44 -3.69 9.78
C PRO A 44 -9.16 -4.52 9.74
N PRO A 45 -8.91 -5.30 8.67
CA PRO A 45 -7.70 -6.12 8.55
C PRO A 45 -6.40 -5.29 8.61
N GLY A 46 -6.47 -4.00 8.27
CA GLY A 46 -5.35 -3.06 8.41
C GLY A 46 -5.01 -2.68 9.86
N GLN A 47 -5.87 -2.94 10.85
CA GLN A 47 -5.59 -2.69 12.27
C GLN A 47 -4.84 -3.85 12.93
N CYS A 48 -5.00 -5.09 12.44
CA CYS A 48 -4.28 -6.25 12.97
C CYS A 48 -2.77 -6.21 12.66
N ILE A 49 -2.37 -5.48 11.62
CA ILE A 49 -0.96 -5.29 11.24
C ILE A 49 -0.42 -4.05 11.98
N SER A 50 -0.30 -4.18 13.31
CA SER A 50 0.58 -3.51 14.32
C SER A 50 1.34 -2.20 14.02
N ILE A 51 0.89 -1.37 13.10
CA ILE A 51 1.29 0.03 12.96
C ILE A 51 0.01 0.82 13.12
N SER A 52 -0.34 1.10 14.36
CA SER A 52 -1.37 2.06 14.73
C SER A 52 -1.05 3.37 14.01
N ILE A 53 -1.61 3.58 12.81
CA ILE A 53 -1.56 4.89 12.16
C ILE A 53 -2.51 5.75 12.98
N PRO A 54 -2.02 6.61 13.89
CA PRO A 54 -2.90 7.38 14.75
C PRO A 54 -3.70 8.31 13.84
N GLY A 55 -5.04 8.24 13.89
CA GLY A 55 -5.92 9.20 13.23
C GLY A 55 -6.75 8.73 12.02
N ARG A 56 -6.87 7.42 11.71
CA ARG A 56 -7.97 6.97 10.84
C ARG A 56 -9.28 6.94 11.64
N LYS A 57 -9.87 8.11 11.88
CA LYS A 57 -11.09 8.30 12.70
C LYS A 57 -12.40 7.95 11.98
N ASP A 58 -12.38 7.66 10.69
CA ASP A 58 -13.61 7.35 9.95
C ASP A 58 -13.40 6.19 8.99
N VAL A 59 -13.90 5.02 9.41
CA VAL A 59 -13.80 3.76 8.66
C VAL A 59 -14.97 3.61 7.68
N GLY A 60 -16.01 4.44 7.78
CA GLY A 60 -17.26 4.28 7.06
C GLY A 60 -18.14 3.13 7.57
N GLU A 61 -19.31 2.99 6.98
CA GLU A 61 -20.33 2.00 7.35
C GLU A 61 -20.64 1.06 6.18
N PHE A 62 -20.85 -0.21 6.49
CA PHE A 62 -21.32 -1.18 5.51
C PHE A 62 -22.80 -0.93 5.20
N SER A 63 -23.15 -0.98 3.91
CA SER A 63 -24.53 -0.84 3.43
C SER A 63 -24.82 -1.99 2.46
N SER A 64 -25.78 -2.83 2.81
CA SER A 64 -26.24 -3.95 1.97
C SER A 64 -26.81 -3.45 0.65
N GLU A 65 -27.49 -2.31 0.65
CA GLU A 65 -28.02 -1.65 -0.55
C GLU A 65 -26.89 -1.25 -1.51
N CYS A 66 -25.84 -0.59 -1.00
CA CYS A 66 -24.68 -0.22 -1.81
C CYS A 66 -23.93 -1.46 -2.35
N GLN A 67 -23.85 -2.53 -1.55
CA GLN A 67 -23.30 -3.82 -1.98
C GLN A 67 -24.15 -4.46 -3.09
N SER A 68 -25.47 -4.36 -3.00
CA SER A 68 -26.41 -4.79 -4.06
C SER A 68 -26.24 -3.96 -5.33
N THR A 69 -26.02 -2.64 -5.23
CA THR A 69 -25.66 -1.81 -6.39
C THR A 69 -24.38 -2.31 -7.06
N VAL A 70 -23.35 -2.65 -6.29
CA VAL A 70 -22.11 -3.23 -6.84
C VAL A 70 -22.38 -4.55 -7.56
N LEU A 71 -23.16 -5.45 -6.95
CA LEU A 71 -23.53 -6.74 -7.56
C LEU A 71 -24.32 -6.54 -8.85
N HIS A 72 -25.30 -5.63 -8.85
CA HIS A 72 -26.10 -5.30 -10.03
C HIS A 72 -25.21 -4.79 -11.17
N VAL A 73 -24.31 -3.83 -10.89
CA VAL A 73 -23.39 -3.30 -11.91
C VAL A 73 -22.47 -4.40 -12.45
N VAL A 74 -22.04 -5.38 -11.64
CA VAL A 74 -21.27 -6.52 -12.15
C VAL A 74 -22.10 -7.43 -13.04
N ALA A 75 -23.35 -7.71 -12.67
CA ALA A 75 -24.25 -8.53 -13.48
C ALA A 75 -24.51 -7.88 -14.85
N VAL A 76 -24.87 -6.59 -14.85
CA VAL A 76 -24.97 -5.78 -16.08
C VAL A 76 -23.65 -5.81 -16.83
N ALA A 77 -22.52 -5.71 -16.13
CA ALA A 77 -21.21 -5.72 -16.76
C ALA A 77 -20.78 -7.06 -17.35
N THR A 78 -21.43 -8.15 -16.95
CA THR A 78 -21.08 -9.49 -17.39
C THR A 78 -22.00 -9.94 -18.52
N ASN A 79 -23.29 -9.63 -18.41
CA ASN A 79 -24.31 -10.12 -19.33
C ASN A 79 -24.54 -9.18 -20.51
N ASP A 80 -24.66 -7.87 -20.27
CA ASP A 80 -25.10 -6.94 -21.32
C ASP A 80 -23.95 -6.42 -22.20
N PHE A 81 -22.72 -6.38 -21.68
CA PHE A 81 -21.56 -5.87 -22.43
C PHE A 81 -21.01 -6.82 -23.51
N ASN A 82 -21.42 -8.08 -23.51
CA ASN A 82 -21.03 -9.03 -24.56
C ASN A 82 -21.80 -8.78 -25.87
N SER A 83 -22.91 -8.04 -25.82
CA SER A 83 -23.66 -7.64 -27.00
C SER A 83 -23.18 -6.27 -27.49
N GLN A 84 -22.60 -6.20 -28.70
CA GLN A 84 -21.92 -5.01 -29.25
C GLN A 84 -22.78 -3.74 -29.38
N SER A 85 -24.06 -3.73 -28.98
CA SER A 85 -25.01 -2.66 -29.32
C SER A 85 -25.92 -2.16 -28.18
N ARG A 86 -25.86 -2.72 -26.96
CA ARG A 86 -26.81 -2.31 -25.92
C ARG A 86 -26.39 -1.02 -25.20
N ARG A 87 -27.25 0.00 -25.32
CA ARG A 87 -27.17 1.22 -24.51
C ARG A 87 -27.50 0.86 -23.06
N LEU A 88 -26.56 1.05 -22.15
CA LEU A 88 -26.81 0.84 -20.73
C LEU A 88 -27.54 2.01 -20.11
N GLN A 89 -28.42 1.68 -19.17
CA GLN A 89 -29.17 2.60 -18.36
C GLN A 89 -28.68 2.45 -16.93
N LEU A 90 -27.78 3.35 -16.51
CA LEU A 90 -27.29 3.39 -15.14
C LEU A 90 -27.69 4.69 -14.45
N ASP A 91 -27.95 4.60 -13.16
CA ASP A 91 -28.21 5.71 -12.26
C ASP A 91 -26.87 6.39 -11.80
N PRO A 92 -26.93 7.50 -11.04
CA PRO A 92 -25.73 8.20 -10.59
C PRO A 92 -24.83 7.41 -9.61
N ILE A 93 -25.41 6.50 -8.82
CA ILE A 93 -24.72 5.69 -7.80
C ILE A 93 -24.07 4.47 -8.48
N GLU A 94 -24.75 3.83 -9.41
CA GLU A 94 -24.22 2.77 -10.28
C GLU A 94 -23.03 3.29 -11.11
N LEU A 95 -23.14 4.49 -11.69
CA LEU A 95 -22.00 5.14 -12.35
C LEU A 95 -20.85 5.43 -11.38
N ALA A 96 -21.15 5.74 -10.12
CA ALA A 96 -20.12 5.90 -9.08
C ALA A 96 -19.47 4.55 -8.72
N ALA A 97 -20.23 3.46 -8.72
CA ALA A 97 -19.73 2.10 -8.58
C ALA A 97 -18.81 1.73 -9.77
N CYS A 98 -19.19 2.04 -11.01
CA CYS A 98 -18.30 1.86 -12.16
C CYS A 98 -16.96 2.60 -11.98
N ILE A 99 -17.00 3.87 -11.52
CA ILE A 99 -15.79 4.67 -11.25
C ILE A 99 -14.94 4.01 -10.16
N LEU A 100 -15.57 3.52 -9.08
CA LEU A 100 -14.87 2.77 -8.03
C LEU A 100 -14.19 1.53 -8.61
N GLY A 101 -14.90 0.73 -9.41
CA GLY A 101 -14.37 -0.44 -10.11
C GLY A 101 -13.12 -0.10 -10.90
N VAL A 102 -13.17 0.90 -11.79
CA VAL A 102 -11.99 1.31 -12.59
C VAL A 102 -10.81 1.73 -11.72
N ARG A 103 -11.05 2.44 -10.61
CA ARG A 103 -9.99 2.85 -9.67
C ARG A 103 -9.38 1.66 -8.93
N VAL A 104 -10.19 0.68 -8.55
CA VAL A 104 -9.72 -0.58 -7.95
C VAL A 104 -8.87 -1.35 -8.95
N THR A 105 -9.31 -1.44 -10.20
CA THR A 105 -8.56 -2.09 -11.27
C THR A 105 -7.21 -1.38 -11.51
N GLU A 106 -7.18 -0.05 -11.57
CA GLU A 106 -5.93 0.72 -11.66
C GLU A 106 -5.00 0.44 -10.48
N MET A 107 -5.56 0.37 -9.26
CA MET A 107 -4.81 0.04 -8.05
C MET A 107 -4.21 -1.37 -8.15
N MET A 108 -4.99 -2.37 -8.53
CA MET A 108 -4.52 -3.75 -8.71
C MET A 108 -3.42 -3.85 -9.76
N ALA A 109 -3.58 -3.20 -10.92
CA ALA A 109 -2.56 -3.15 -11.96
C ALA A 109 -1.26 -2.49 -11.47
N ARG A 110 -1.36 -1.38 -10.73
CA ARG A 110 -0.20 -0.70 -10.13
C ARG A 110 0.52 -1.58 -9.12
N HIS A 111 -0.22 -2.43 -8.40
CA HIS A 111 0.36 -3.37 -7.45
C HIS A 111 0.79 -4.69 -8.10
N GLY A 112 0.61 -4.87 -9.42
CA GLY A 112 0.97 -6.10 -10.12
C GLY A 112 0.11 -7.30 -9.75
N HIS A 113 -1.18 -7.08 -9.45
CA HIS A 113 -2.17 -8.14 -9.25
C HIS A 113 -2.97 -8.46 -10.52
N LEU A 114 -2.66 -7.81 -11.64
CA LEU A 114 -3.28 -8.04 -12.94
C LEU A 114 -2.17 -8.32 -13.96
N GLU A 115 -2.22 -9.52 -14.55
CA GLU A 115 -1.36 -9.94 -15.65
C GLU A 115 -2.21 -10.42 -16.84
N PRO A 116 -1.81 -10.12 -18.09
CA PRO A 116 -0.72 -9.21 -18.48
C PRO A 116 -1.09 -7.74 -18.20
N ARG A 117 -0.08 -6.86 -18.10
CA ARG A 117 -0.26 -5.41 -17.90
C ARG A 117 -0.11 -4.68 -19.24
N PRO A 118 -1.20 -4.30 -19.93
CA PRO A 118 -1.09 -3.47 -21.12
C PRO A 118 -0.32 -2.17 -20.82
N ALA A 119 0.62 -1.79 -21.69
CA ALA A 119 1.48 -0.61 -21.51
C ALA A 119 0.69 0.70 -21.24
N ASN A 120 -0.57 0.76 -21.66
CA ASN A 120 -1.43 1.95 -21.61
C ASN A 120 -2.53 1.93 -20.52
N TYR A 121 -2.44 1.02 -19.54
CA TYR A 121 -3.50 0.79 -18.56
C TYR A 121 -3.93 2.06 -17.79
N LYS A 122 -2.94 2.83 -17.32
CA LYS A 122 -3.15 4.07 -16.56
C LYS A 122 -3.89 5.13 -17.38
N ALA A 123 -3.48 5.31 -18.64
CA ALA A 123 -4.12 6.26 -19.54
C ALA A 123 -5.56 5.84 -19.87
N ARG A 124 -5.79 4.55 -20.10
CA ARG A 124 -7.13 3.97 -20.34
C ARG A 124 -8.06 4.16 -19.14
N CYS A 125 -7.61 3.81 -17.93
CA CYS A 125 -8.38 4.02 -16.69
C CYS A 125 -8.75 5.50 -16.50
N ARG A 126 -7.80 6.42 -16.69
CA ARG A 126 -8.05 7.88 -16.59
C ARG A 126 -9.08 8.38 -17.61
N ARG A 127 -8.97 7.95 -18.87
CA ARG A 127 -9.94 8.30 -19.92
C ARG A 127 -11.35 7.81 -19.57
N LEU A 128 -11.45 6.56 -19.11
CA LEU A 128 -12.72 5.96 -18.70
C LEU A 128 -13.32 6.66 -17.48
N VAL A 129 -12.53 6.96 -16.44
CA VAL A 129 -13.01 7.72 -15.26
C VAL A 129 -13.58 9.08 -15.68
N ARG A 130 -12.88 9.84 -16.53
CA ARG A 130 -13.39 11.13 -17.05
C ARG A 130 -14.69 10.97 -17.85
N LYS A 131 -14.83 9.88 -18.61
CA LYS A 131 -16.08 9.57 -19.33
C LYS A 131 -17.22 9.28 -18.35
N LEU A 132 -17.01 8.39 -17.39
CA LEU A 132 -18.00 8.03 -16.37
C LEU A 132 -18.40 9.22 -15.48
N GLU A 133 -17.46 10.10 -15.13
CA GLU A 133 -17.75 11.32 -14.36
C GLU A 133 -18.67 12.29 -15.11
N ARG A 134 -18.46 12.46 -16.43
CA ARG A 134 -19.36 13.27 -17.27
C ARG A 134 -20.76 12.66 -17.31
N LEU A 135 -20.87 11.34 -17.48
CA LEU A 135 -22.14 10.63 -17.47
C LEU A 135 -22.84 10.76 -16.10
N ARG A 136 -22.10 10.56 -15.01
CA ARG A 136 -22.61 10.68 -13.64
C ARG A 136 -23.15 12.08 -13.36
N LYS A 137 -22.46 13.14 -13.83
CA LYS A 137 -22.97 14.52 -13.70
C LYS A 137 -24.31 14.71 -14.40
N ARG A 138 -24.50 14.13 -15.59
CA ARG A 138 -25.78 14.18 -16.30
C ARG A 138 -26.86 13.37 -15.56
N ALA A 139 -26.54 12.14 -15.16
CA ALA A 139 -27.47 11.28 -14.43
C ALA A 139 -27.90 11.92 -13.10
N LYS A 140 -26.97 12.57 -12.39
CA LYS A 140 -27.28 13.33 -11.17
C LYS A 140 -28.32 14.40 -11.42
N ARG A 141 -28.23 15.16 -12.52
CA ARG A 141 -29.22 16.19 -12.84
C ARG A 141 -30.60 15.57 -13.05
N ALA A 142 -30.67 14.48 -13.84
CA ALA A 142 -31.92 13.75 -14.06
C ALA A 142 -32.52 13.21 -12.74
N TYR A 143 -31.69 12.58 -11.91
CA TYR A 143 -32.09 12.07 -10.60
C TYR A 143 -32.63 13.18 -9.68
N VAL A 144 -31.92 14.31 -9.60
CA VAL A 144 -32.34 15.47 -8.78
C VAL A 144 -33.64 16.09 -9.29
N CYS A 145 -33.86 16.14 -10.61
CA CYS A 145 -35.12 16.63 -11.15
C CYS A 145 -36.32 15.74 -10.77
N VAL A 146 -36.10 14.43 -10.64
CA VAL A 146 -37.19 13.46 -10.37
C VAL A 146 -37.42 13.23 -8.88
N TYR A 147 -36.35 13.06 -8.10
CA TYR A 147 -36.44 12.70 -6.67
C TYR A 147 -36.06 13.84 -5.72
N GLY A 148 -35.60 14.98 -6.25
CA GLY A 148 -35.16 16.12 -5.45
C GLY A 148 -33.71 16.04 -4.98
N LYS A 149 -33.21 17.18 -4.49
CA LYS A 149 -31.82 17.34 -4.03
C LYS A 149 -31.52 16.54 -2.75
N ARG A 150 -32.49 16.46 -1.84
CA ARG A 150 -32.35 15.78 -0.54
C ARG A 150 -32.13 14.28 -0.70
N ALA A 151 -32.99 13.61 -1.49
CA ALA A 151 -32.86 12.18 -1.78
C ALA A 151 -31.49 11.85 -2.39
N PHE A 152 -31.01 12.68 -3.34
CA PHE A 152 -29.67 12.50 -3.90
C PHE A 152 -28.56 12.66 -2.85
N ALA A 153 -28.69 13.62 -1.93
CA ALA A 153 -27.70 13.85 -0.89
C ALA A 153 -27.60 12.67 0.07
N GLU A 154 -28.74 12.11 0.49
CA GLU A 154 -28.83 10.91 1.35
C GLU A 154 -28.20 9.69 0.67
N ALA A 155 -28.61 9.37 -0.57
CA ALA A 155 -28.04 8.26 -1.34
C ALA A 155 -26.53 8.46 -1.59
N SER A 156 -26.10 9.69 -1.89
CA SER A 156 -24.68 9.99 -2.05
C SER A 156 -23.89 9.89 -0.74
N HIS A 157 -24.49 10.18 0.41
CA HIS A 157 -23.86 10.04 1.72
C HIS A 157 -23.66 8.57 2.06
N GLN A 158 -24.71 7.75 1.93
CA GLN A 158 -24.65 6.29 2.13
C GLN A 158 -23.57 5.65 1.24
N TRP A 159 -23.53 6.03 -0.05
CA TRP A 159 -22.49 5.55 -0.95
C TRP A 159 -21.07 5.94 -0.51
N GLN A 160 -20.89 7.16 0.01
CA GLN A 160 -19.57 7.59 0.52
C GLN A 160 -19.15 6.80 1.77
N GLN A 161 -20.09 6.54 2.68
CA GLN A 161 -19.85 5.69 3.87
C GLN A 161 -19.44 4.29 3.44
N TYR A 162 -20.17 3.68 2.51
CA TYR A 162 -19.82 2.38 1.93
C TYR A 162 -18.43 2.37 1.26
N VAL A 163 -18.08 3.42 0.50
CA VAL A 163 -16.74 3.50 -0.13
C VAL A 163 -15.63 3.63 0.91
N ARG A 164 -15.84 4.34 2.01
CA ARG A 164 -14.88 4.42 3.13
C ARG A 164 -14.71 3.03 3.76
N PHE A 165 -15.82 2.33 4.00
CA PHE A 165 -15.82 0.96 4.49
C PHE A 165 -15.05 0.02 3.56
N ALA A 166 -15.44 -0.03 2.28
CA ALA A 166 -14.80 -0.88 1.28
C ALA A 166 -13.29 -0.60 1.15
N ARG A 167 -12.84 0.65 1.30
CA ARG A 167 -11.41 0.98 1.31
C ARG A 167 -10.65 0.39 2.51
N SER A 168 -11.30 0.36 3.66
CA SER A 168 -10.70 -0.12 4.91
C SER A 168 -10.70 -1.65 5.00
N PHE A 169 -11.77 -2.29 4.53
CA PHE A 169 -11.98 -3.73 4.67
C PHE A 169 -11.70 -4.53 3.40
N PHE A 170 -12.17 -4.07 2.24
CA PHE A 170 -12.15 -4.89 1.00
C PHE A 170 -10.96 -4.60 0.09
N LEU A 171 -10.54 -3.34 0.03
CA LEU A 171 -9.50 -2.86 -0.87
C LEU A 171 -8.14 -2.74 -0.18
N PHE A 172 -8.03 -3.23 1.05
CA PHE A 172 -6.76 -3.33 1.74
C PHE A 172 -5.88 -4.35 0.98
N CYS A 173 -4.73 -3.88 0.51
CA CYS A 173 -3.72 -4.74 -0.10
C CYS A 173 -2.57 -4.95 0.86
N SER A 174 -2.45 -6.17 1.37
CA SER A 174 -1.32 -6.65 2.20
C SER A 174 -0.01 -6.79 1.42
N CYS A 175 -0.05 -6.62 0.10
CA CYS A 175 1.10 -6.70 -0.80
C CYS A 175 2.26 -5.73 -0.49
N ASN A 176 2.15 -4.86 0.53
CA ASN A 176 3.12 -3.84 0.95
C ASN A 176 3.56 -2.87 -0.16
N ARG A 177 2.93 -2.93 -1.35
CA ARG A 177 3.16 -2.02 -2.49
C ARG A 177 2.39 -0.71 -2.32
N THR A 178 1.31 -0.69 -1.53
CA THR A 178 0.41 0.46 -1.32
C THR A 178 0.87 1.46 -0.27
N LEU A 179 1.68 1.04 0.71
CA LEU A 179 1.78 1.77 1.96
C LEU A 179 2.39 3.16 1.80
N LEU A 180 2.96 3.52 0.64
CA LEU A 180 3.54 4.83 0.44
C LEU A 180 3.23 5.44 -0.92
N PRO A 181 2.45 6.54 -0.97
CA PRO A 181 2.36 7.43 -2.12
C PRO A 181 3.63 8.28 -2.24
N ASP A 182 4.78 7.68 -1.94
CA ASP A 182 6.07 8.29 -2.12
C ASP A 182 6.72 7.59 -3.32
N PRO A 183 6.68 8.18 -4.53
CA PRO A 183 7.35 7.61 -5.69
C PRO A 183 8.85 7.41 -5.44
N SER A 184 9.44 8.12 -4.46
CA SER A 184 10.83 7.96 -4.08
C SER A 184 11.06 6.77 -3.13
N GLY A 185 10.02 6.19 -2.51
CA GLY A 185 10.16 5.16 -1.49
C GLY A 185 11.01 5.60 -0.28
N ARG A 186 11.16 6.91 -0.04
CA ARG A 186 11.93 7.48 1.07
C ARG A 186 11.26 7.18 2.39
N ARG A 187 9.94 7.35 2.51
CA ARG A 187 9.22 7.00 3.75
C ARG A 187 9.31 5.50 4.09
N ARG A 188 9.41 4.62 3.07
CA ARG A 188 9.51 3.16 3.27
C ARG A 188 10.86 2.82 3.82
N ARG A 189 11.88 3.41 3.18
CA ARG A 189 13.27 3.29 3.61
C ARG A 189 13.46 3.83 5.02
N LYS A 190 12.75 4.89 5.41
CA LYS A 190 12.80 5.42 6.77
C LYS A 190 12.22 4.42 7.77
N LEU A 191 11.00 3.91 7.54
CA LEU A 191 10.39 2.90 8.43
C LEU A 191 11.25 1.65 8.58
N ILE A 192 11.70 1.07 7.47
CA ILE A 192 12.60 -0.09 7.49
C ILE A 192 13.88 0.23 8.26
N GLN A 193 14.48 1.42 8.05
CA GLN A 193 15.68 1.81 8.81
C GLN A 193 15.38 1.93 10.31
N ASP A 194 14.25 2.51 10.68
CA ASP A 194 13.89 2.75 12.07
C ASP A 194 13.60 1.41 12.80
N GLU A 195 12.94 0.46 12.13
CA GLU A 195 12.78 -0.93 12.61
C GLU A 195 14.13 -1.62 12.84
N TRP A 196 15.04 -1.54 11.87
CA TRP A 196 16.40 -2.10 12.03
C TRP A 196 17.20 -1.39 13.13
N ILE A 197 17.03 -0.09 13.32
CA ILE A 197 17.68 0.65 14.42
C ILE A 197 17.19 0.10 15.77
N GLN A 198 15.88 -0.08 15.94
CA GLN A 198 15.30 -0.65 17.16
C GLN A 198 15.83 -2.06 17.41
N PHE A 199 15.82 -2.91 16.38
CA PHE A 199 16.39 -4.26 16.44
C PHE A 199 17.85 -4.25 16.91
N PHE A 200 18.72 -3.46 16.28
CA PHE A 200 20.15 -3.44 16.65
C PHE A 200 20.45 -2.77 17.99
N ARG A 201 19.55 -1.94 18.52
CA ARG A 201 19.67 -1.41 19.89
C ARG A 201 19.53 -2.51 20.94
N GLN A 202 18.80 -3.58 20.64
CA GLN A 202 18.63 -4.75 21.50
C GLN A 202 19.71 -5.80 21.21
N GLU A 203 19.90 -6.13 19.93
CA GLU A 203 20.78 -7.24 19.49
C GLU A 203 22.28 -7.00 19.75
N LEU A 204 22.77 -5.75 19.69
CA LEU A 204 24.20 -5.47 19.86
C LEU A 204 24.68 -5.65 21.32
N PRO A 205 23.96 -5.12 22.34
CA PRO A 205 24.25 -5.41 23.75
C PRO A 205 24.26 -6.89 24.08
N ASP A 206 23.29 -7.66 23.57
CA ASP A 206 23.20 -9.11 23.81
C ASP A 206 24.44 -9.85 23.29
N ARG A 207 25.15 -9.27 22.32
CA ARG A 207 26.41 -9.77 21.77
C ARG A 207 27.67 -9.15 22.39
N GLY A 208 27.55 -8.38 23.47
CA GLY A 208 28.66 -7.71 24.14
C GLY A 208 29.33 -6.61 23.32
N LEU A 209 28.56 -5.97 22.41
CA LEU A 209 29.03 -4.89 21.55
C LEU A 209 28.39 -3.55 21.96
N ASP A 210 29.20 -2.50 21.94
CA ASP A 210 28.72 -1.15 22.19
C ASP A 210 27.81 -0.69 21.03
N VAL A 211 26.67 -0.10 21.38
CA VAL A 211 25.73 0.45 20.39
C VAL A 211 26.32 1.75 19.81
N PRO A 212 26.57 1.82 18.49
CA PRO A 212 27.05 3.06 17.87
C PRO A 212 26.03 4.21 18.02
N PRO A 213 26.47 5.48 17.98
CA PRO A 213 25.56 6.62 17.90
C PRO A 213 24.55 6.45 16.76
N GLU A 214 23.32 6.92 16.93
CA GLU A 214 22.22 6.63 16.00
C GLU A 214 22.56 7.02 14.55
N ALA A 215 23.22 8.16 14.34
CA ALA A 215 23.64 8.62 13.01
C ALA A 215 24.61 7.64 12.32
N GLU A 216 25.48 6.98 13.08
CA GLU A 216 26.42 5.97 12.57
C GLU A 216 25.73 4.64 12.32
N LEU A 217 24.89 4.19 13.25
CA LEU A 217 24.08 2.98 13.09
C LEU A 217 23.18 3.09 11.84
N ARG A 218 22.54 4.24 11.63
CA ARG A 218 21.74 4.52 10.43
C ARG A 218 22.59 4.41 9.15
N LYS A 219 23.83 4.91 9.15
CA LYS A 219 24.76 4.76 8.00
C LYS A 219 25.14 3.30 7.75
N LEU A 220 25.37 2.51 8.80
CA LEU A 220 25.67 1.08 8.69
C LEU A 220 24.48 0.30 8.10
N ILE A 221 23.27 0.54 8.60
CA ILE A 221 22.02 -0.05 8.10
C ILE A 221 21.79 0.35 6.63
N GLN A 222 22.01 1.61 6.27
CA GLN A 222 21.89 2.03 4.87
C GLN A 222 22.87 1.31 3.96
N ARG A 223 24.11 1.06 4.41
CA ARG A 223 25.11 0.29 3.64
C ARG A 223 24.73 -1.18 3.54
N SER A 224 24.27 -1.81 4.62
CA SER A 224 23.83 -3.21 4.61
C SER A 224 22.62 -3.40 3.68
N LEU A 225 21.61 -2.53 3.75
CA LEU A 225 20.46 -2.56 2.83
C LEU A 225 20.87 -2.42 1.35
N ARG A 226 21.90 -1.63 1.03
CA ARG A 226 22.44 -1.56 -0.34
C ARG A 226 23.09 -2.87 -0.77
N LEU A 227 23.79 -3.55 0.14
CA LEU A 227 24.37 -4.88 -0.14
C LEU A 227 23.28 -5.93 -0.31
N SER A 228 22.24 -5.91 0.53
CA SER A 228 21.08 -6.80 0.41
C SER A 228 20.35 -6.61 -0.93
N ARG A 229 20.26 -5.39 -1.45
CA ARG A 229 19.74 -5.14 -2.81
C ARG A 229 20.58 -5.80 -3.90
N ARG A 230 21.91 -5.79 -3.79
CA ARG A 230 22.79 -6.50 -4.73
C ARG A 230 22.59 -8.01 -4.64
N PHE A 231 22.39 -8.53 -3.43
CA PHE A 231 22.07 -9.93 -3.21
C PHE A 231 20.74 -10.32 -3.88
N ILE A 232 19.67 -9.54 -3.67
CA ILE A 232 18.36 -9.75 -4.34
C ILE A 232 18.51 -9.76 -5.87
N ARG A 233 19.32 -8.85 -6.43
CA ARG A 233 19.56 -8.81 -7.89
C ARG A 233 20.28 -10.05 -8.40
N ARG A 234 21.22 -10.62 -7.63
CA ARG A 234 21.99 -11.81 -8.03
C ARG A 234 21.19 -13.10 -7.91
N HIS A 235 20.40 -13.26 -6.84
CA HIS A 235 19.73 -14.51 -6.52
C HIS A 235 18.23 -14.52 -6.86
N GLY A 236 17.68 -13.39 -7.31
CA GLY A 236 16.26 -13.24 -7.61
C GLY A 236 15.42 -12.91 -6.38
N GLN A 237 14.29 -12.24 -6.61
CA GLN A 237 13.38 -11.82 -5.53
C GLN A 237 12.69 -13.02 -4.87
N SER A 238 12.33 -14.05 -5.62
CA SER A 238 11.66 -15.25 -5.12
C SER A 238 12.52 -16.01 -4.12
N THR A 239 13.81 -16.20 -4.42
CA THR A 239 14.76 -16.88 -3.52
C THR A 239 14.88 -16.18 -2.17
N VAL A 240 14.92 -14.85 -2.18
CA VAL A 240 14.98 -14.04 -0.95
C VAL A 240 13.66 -14.07 -0.19
N HIS A 241 12.53 -14.13 -0.90
CA HIS A 241 11.22 -14.25 -0.26
C HIS A 241 11.05 -15.58 0.46
N ASN A 242 11.53 -16.67 -0.16
CA ASN A 242 11.45 -18.02 0.39
C ASN A 242 12.47 -18.27 1.51
N ASN A 243 13.50 -17.42 1.64
CA ASN A 243 14.57 -17.56 2.63
C ASN A 243 14.84 -16.21 3.31
N PRO A 244 13.88 -15.68 4.11
CA PRO A 244 14.01 -14.38 4.75
C PRO A 244 15.22 -14.31 5.68
N ASP A 245 15.55 -15.42 6.35
CA ASP A 245 16.64 -15.53 7.33
C ASP A 245 18.00 -15.24 6.71
N LEU A 246 18.24 -15.66 5.46
CA LEU A 246 19.52 -15.43 4.78
C LEU A 246 19.84 -13.93 4.62
N LEU A 247 18.81 -13.12 4.33
CA LEU A 247 19.00 -11.68 4.18
C LEU A 247 19.15 -11.00 5.54
N HIS A 248 18.38 -11.47 6.52
CA HIS A 248 18.48 -11.03 7.90
C HIS A 248 19.88 -11.28 8.47
N ASP A 249 20.35 -12.52 8.45
CA ASP A 249 21.67 -12.95 8.94
C ASP A 249 22.80 -12.21 8.25
N ARG A 250 22.69 -11.99 6.93
CA ARG A 250 23.69 -11.24 6.19
C ARG A 250 23.78 -9.79 6.67
N MET A 251 22.65 -9.17 6.98
CA MET A 251 22.61 -7.81 7.52
C MET A 251 23.19 -7.75 8.93
N VAL A 252 22.78 -8.68 9.81
CA VAL A 252 23.29 -8.79 11.18
C VAL A 252 24.80 -9.00 11.16
N ASN A 253 25.28 -10.00 10.42
CA ASN A 253 26.71 -10.30 10.30
C ASN A 253 27.51 -9.13 9.76
N TYR A 254 26.99 -8.37 8.80
CA TYR A 254 27.67 -7.17 8.29
C TYR A 254 27.86 -6.11 9.39
N ILE A 255 26.81 -5.83 10.16
CA ILE A 255 26.81 -4.78 11.19
C ILE A 255 27.67 -5.21 12.39
N VAL A 256 27.49 -6.45 12.86
CA VAL A 256 28.30 -7.05 13.94
C VAL A 256 29.79 -7.00 13.60
N ARG A 257 30.19 -7.49 12.41
CA ARG A 257 31.61 -7.45 11.97
C ARG A 257 32.16 -6.02 11.92
N ARG A 258 31.34 -5.02 11.54
CA ARG A 258 31.77 -3.62 11.50
C ARG A 258 31.96 -3.03 12.89
N CYS A 259 31.06 -3.35 13.82
CA CYS A 259 31.17 -2.92 15.21
C CYS A 259 32.39 -3.54 15.90
N GLN A 260 32.62 -4.85 15.70
CA GLN A 260 33.80 -5.56 16.20
C GLN A 260 35.11 -4.92 15.72
N ARG A 261 35.25 -4.66 14.42
CA ARG A 261 36.44 -3.99 13.86
C ARG A 261 36.68 -2.62 14.47
N LYS A 262 35.61 -1.87 14.74
CA LYS A 262 35.72 -0.55 15.38
C LYS A 262 36.23 -0.68 16.82
N LYS A 263 35.67 -1.62 17.60
CA LYS A 263 36.13 -1.95 18.96
C LYS A 263 37.62 -2.32 18.98
N SER A 264 38.05 -3.22 18.10
CA SER A 264 39.47 -3.61 17.98
C SER A 264 40.38 -2.42 17.61
N SER A 265 39.93 -1.55 16.71
CA SER A 265 40.70 -0.36 16.30
C SER A 265 40.82 0.67 17.41
N ALA A 266 39.78 0.85 18.24
CA ALA A 266 39.78 1.75 19.38
C ALA A 266 40.73 1.25 20.49
N VAL A 267 40.71 -0.06 20.77
CA VAL A 267 41.65 -0.69 21.73
C VAL A 267 43.10 -0.53 21.25
N LYS A 268 43.38 -0.74 19.97
CA LYS A 268 44.73 -0.56 19.40
C LYS A 268 45.19 0.90 19.51
N LYS A 269 44.31 1.87 19.21
CA LYS A 269 44.63 3.31 19.36
C LYS A 269 44.93 3.69 20.81
N LYS A 270 44.13 3.20 21.78
CA LYS A 270 44.34 3.48 23.22
C LYS A 270 45.67 2.91 23.71
N ARG A 271 46.00 1.67 23.32
CA ARG A 271 47.31 1.06 23.65
C ARG A 271 48.47 1.89 23.09
N ASN A 272 48.38 2.30 21.82
CA ASN A 272 49.41 3.11 21.18
C ASN A 272 49.57 4.51 21.83
N SER A 273 48.47 5.15 22.25
CA SER A 273 48.57 6.45 22.94
C SER A 273 49.20 6.34 24.33
N THR A 274 48.89 5.27 25.08
CA THR A 274 49.51 5.04 26.39
C THR A 274 51.00 4.74 26.25
N MET A 275 51.39 3.91 25.27
CA MET A 275 52.79 3.61 25.01
C MET A 275 53.59 4.88 24.65
N ARG A 276 53.04 5.76 23.80
CA ARG A 276 53.69 7.04 23.45
C ARG A 276 53.82 7.98 24.64
N ARG A 277 52.82 8.05 25.51
CA ARG A 277 52.86 8.86 26.73
C ARG A 277 53.95 8.38 27.68
N ASN A 278 54.02 7.08 27.93
CA ASN A 278 55.04 6.49 28.79
C ASN A 278 56.46 6.67 28.21
N GLN A 279 56.62 6.61 26.89
CA GLN A 279 57.91 6.90 26.23
C GLN A 279 58.33 8.37 26.40
N HIS A 280 57.37 9.30 26.30
CA HIS A 280 57.63 10.72 26.49
C HIS A 280 57.95 11.06 27.95
N GLU A 281 57.25 10.46 28.91
CA GLU A 281 57.53 10.61 30.35
C GLU A 281 58.92 10.08 30.70
N LYS A 282 59.29 8.88 30.21
CA LYS A 282 60.65 8.34 30.36
C LYS A 282 61.74 9.21 29.74
N SER A 283 61.46 9.86 28.60
CA SER A 283 62.44 10.74 27.96
C SER A 283 62.68 12.01 28.77
N LYS A 284 61.68 12.48 29.53
CA LYS A 284 61.82 13.64 30.43
C LYS A 284 62.58 13.32 31.70
N GLU A 285 62.47 12.10 32.20
CA GLU A 285 63.25 11.65 33.36
C GLU A 285 64.75 11.61 33.04
N VAL A 286 65.14 11.15 31.84
CA VAL A 286 66.55 11.08 31.42
C VAL A 286 67.19 12.46 31.16
N GLU A 287 66.40 13.50 30.85
CA GLU A 287 66.93 14.86 30.65
C GLU A 287 67.14 15.64 31.97
N GLN A 288 66.70 15.11 33.12
CA GLN A 288 66.81 15.75 34.43
C GLN A 288 67.95 15.20 35.30
N ASP A 289 68.59 14.12 34.86
CA ASP A 289 69.78 13.51 35.47
C ASP A 289 71.07 13.94 34.72
#